data_AF-A0A956J7P8-F1
#
_entry.id   AF-A0A956J7P8-F1
#
_cell.length_a   1.000
_cell.length_b   1.000
_cell.length_c   1.000
_cell.angle_alpha   90.00
_cell.angle_beta   90.00
_cell.angle_gamma   90.00
#
_symmetry.space_group_name_H-M   'P 1'
#
loop_
_entity.id
_entity.type
_entity.pdbx_description
1 polymer ?
#
loop_
_entity_poly.entity_id
_entity_poly.type
_entity_poly.pdbx_seq_one_letter_code
_entity_poly.pdbx_strand_id
1 'polypeptide(L)'
;MLDDHGPKQGTRLATAVAKARRLLADTEPVEKTIWGSPAGKKRLAKRLAAMLPPHKTYVEPFAGSAAVLFAKEPSSVEVINDGDPEIAEAYALVKKLSPQGFAQLKKLPWVGNRDTLKKL
;
A
#
# COMPACT_ATOMS: atom_id res chain seq x y z
N MET A 1 3.66 18.14 -48.48
CA MET A 1 4.71 17.17 -48.12
C MET A 1 4.98 17.39 -46.64
N LEU A 2 4.72 16.36 -45.85
CA LEU A 2 4.59 16.35 -44.39
C LEU A 2 5.90 16.74 -43.70
N ASP A 3 5.82 17.37 -42.52
CA ASP A 3 6.67 17.08 -41.34
C ASP A 3 6.32 18.02 -40.16
N ASP A 4 5.37 17.60 -39.32
CA ASP A 4 5.18 18.14 -37.96
C ASP A 4 5.80 17.14 -36.97
N HIS A 5 6.99 17.45 -36.49
CA HIS A 5 7.73 16.63 -35.53
C HIS A 5 7.21 16.89 -34.11
N GLY A 6 6.20 16.10 -33.72
CA GLY A 6 5.78 15.96 -32.33
C GLY A 6 6.97 15.65 -31.38
N PRO A 7 6.85 15.96 -30.09
CA PRO A 7 7.97 15.98 -29.16
C PRO A 7 8.74 14.65 -29.14
N LYS A 8 10.02 14.73 -29.51
CA LYS A 8 10.95 13.59 -29.62
C LYS A 8 10.95 12.77 -28.32
N GLN A 9 10.68 11.46 -28.42
CA GLN A 9 10.47 10.55 -27.29
C GLN A 9 11.56 10.62 -26.18
N GLY A 10 12.79 11.02 -26.49
CA GLY A 10 13.89 11.16 -25.54
C GLY A 10 13.70 12.23 -24.45
N THR A 11 12.99 13.33 -24.74
CA THR A 11 12.78 14.42 -23.77
C THR A 11 11.80 14.01 -22.67
N ARG A 12 10.77 13.23 -23.03
CA ARG A 12 9.75 12.75 -22.09
C ARG A 12 10.33 11.75 -21.07
N LEU A 13 11.21 10.85 -21.52
CA LEU A 13 11.87 9.88 -20.64
C LEU A 13 12.81 10.58 -19.65
N ALA A 14 13.63 11.52 -20.12
CA ALA A 14 14.55 12.27 -19.26
C ALA A 14 13.79 13.07 -18.18
N THR A 15 12.71 13.75 -18.56
CA THR A 15 11.85 14.47 -17.60
C THR A 15 11.18 13.52 -16.61
N ALA A 16 10.68 12.37 -17.06
CA ALA A 16 10.08 11.36 -16.19
C ALA A 16 11.08 10.80 -15.17
N VAL A 17 12.31 10.51 -15.61
CA VAL A 17 13.40 10.02 -14.74
C VAL A 17 13.82 11.09 -13.73
N ALA A 18 13.99 12.35 -14.14
CA ALA A 18 14.33 13.44 -13.24
C ALA A 18 13.24 13.65 -12.17
N LYS A 19 11.96 13.61 -12.57
CA LYS A 19 10.83 13.67 -11.64
C LYS A 19 10.81 12.49 -10.67
N ALA A 20 11.04 11.27 -11.17
CA ALA A 20 11.11 10.07 -10.34
C ALA A 20 12.23 10.15 -9.30
N ARG A 21 13.43 10.63 -9.69
CA ARG A 21 14.58 10.81 -8.78
C ARG A 21 14.30 11.82 -7.67
N ARG A 22 13.72 12.97 -8.00
CA ARG A 22 13.31 13.98 -7.00
C ARG A 22 12.32 13.39 -6.00
N LEU A 23 11.32 12.66 -6.51
CA LEU A 23 10.35 11.98 -5.66
C LEU A 23 11.05 10.93 -4.77
N LEU A 24 12.06 10.20 -5.28
CA LEU A 24 12.79 9.14 -4.55
C LEU A 24 13.68 9.65 -3.42
N ALA A 25 14.01 10.93 -3.38
CA ALA A 25 14.94 11.50 -2.41
C ALA A 25 14.31 11.85 -1.05
N ASP A 26 12.98 11.93 -0.93
CA ASP A 26 12.32 12.26 0.34
C ASP A 26 12.36 11.08 1.32
N THR A 27 12.93 11.32 2.51
CA THR A 27 13.12 10.33 3.58
C THR A 27 12.27 10.63 4.81
N GLU A 28 11.00 10.93 4.61
CA GLU A 28 10.07 11.13 5.72
C GLU A 28 9.96 9.85 6.59
N PRO A 29 9.86 9.99 7.93
CA PRO A 29 9.60 8.86 8.81
C PRO A 29 8.37 8.08 8.35
N VAL A 30 8.51 6.75 8.28
CA VAL A 30 7.45 5.86 7.81
C VAL A 30 6.66 5.34 9.00
N GLU A 31 5.38 5.67 9.05
CA GLU A 31 4.47 5.06 10.01
C GLU A 31 4.28 3.57 9.73
N LYS A 32 4.13 2.79 10.79
CA LYS A 32 3.90 1.35 10.68
C LYS A 32 2.47 1.12 10.19
N THR A 33 2.30 0.48 9.03
CA THR A 33 1.02 -0.17 8.70
C THR A 33 0.71 -1.30 9.69
N ILE A 34 -0.51 -1.85 9.60
CA ILE A 34 -1.05 -2.86 10.53
C ILE A 34 -0.07 -4.02 10.79
N TRP A 35 0.58 -4.54 9.74
CA TRP A 35 1.68 -5.52 9.86
C TRP A 35 2.84 -5.23 8.88
N GLY A 36 3.96 -5.94 9.06
CA GLY A 36 5.05 -5.96 8.09
C GLY A 36 4.71 -6.84 6.89
N SER A 37 5.13 -6.45 5.68
CA SER A 37 5.01 -7.27 4.47
C SER A 37 6.35 -7.29 3.75
N PRO A 38 6.80 -8.46 3.24
CA PRO A 38 7.89 -8.52 2.29
C PRO A 38 7.62 -7.57 1.12
N ALA A 39 8.66 -6.85 0.68
CA ALA A 39 8.57 -5.84 -0.38
C ALA A 39 7.47 -4.76 -0.20
N GLY A 40 7.02 -4.53 1.05
CA GLY A 40 5.96 -3.58 1.37
C GLY A 40 6.30 -2.17 0.90
N LYS A 41 5.33 -1.51 0.24
CA LYS A 41 5.54 -0.20 -0.40
C LYS A 41 5.46 0.97 0.57
N LYS A 42 5.62 0.76 1.88
CA LYS A 42 5.41 1.80 2.91
C LYS A 42 6.22 3.08 2.66
N ARG A 43 7.51 2.95 2.34
CA ARG A 43 8.38 4.10 1.99
C ARG A 43 7.94 4.86 0.75
N LEU A 44 7.25 4.19 -0.17
CA LEU A 44 6.78 4.77 -1.43
C LEU A 44 5.29 5.15 -1.37
N ALA A 45 4.56 4.75 -0.32
CA ALA A 45 3.11 4.76 -0.31
C ALA A 45 2.51 6.16 -0.50
N LYS A 46 2.96 7.15 0.28
CA LYS A 46 2.53 8.56 0.15
C LYS A 46 2.76 9.11 -1.26
N ARG A 47 3.86 8.72 -1.89
CA ARG A 47 4.21 9.18 -3.24
C ARG A 47 3.38 8.48 -4.32
N LEU A 48 3.15 7.17 -4.18
CA LEU A 48 2.27 6.43 -5.06
C LEU A 48 0.84 6.97 -4.96
N ALA A 49 0.36 7.22 -3.74
CA ALA A 49 -0.93 7.85 -3.47
C ALA A 49 -1.06 9.22 -4.15
N ALA A 50 -0.05 10.09 -4.03
CA ALA A 50 -0.04 11.41 -4.68
C ALA A 50 0.01 11.35 -6.23
N MET A 51 0.37 10.19 -6.80
CA MET A 51 0.35 9.97 -8.26
C MET A 51 -0.97 9.38 -8.75
N LEU A 52 -1.88 8.97 -7.87
CA LEU A 52 -3.19 8.47 -8.26
C LEU A 52 -4.00 9.61 -8.89
N PRO A 53 -4.62 9.41 -10.07
CA PRO A 53 -5.54 10.39 -10.63
C PRO A 53 -6.79 10.52 -9.73
N PRO A 54 -7.61 11.58 -9.89
CA PRO A 54 -8.92 11.63 -9.25
C PRO A 54 -9.73 10.36 -9.56
N HIS A 55 -10.25 9.71 -8.53
CA HIS A 55 -10.93 8.43 -8.66
C HIS A 55 -12.06 8.30 -7.63
N LYS A 56 -13.07 7.50 -7.97
CA LYS A 56 -14.15 7.10 -7.05
C LYS A 56 -13.97 5.69 -6.52
N THR A 57 -13.26 4.85 -7.27
CA THR A 57 -13.01 3.45 -6.93
C THR A 57 -11.51 3.20 -6.95
N TYR A 58 -11.02 2.58 -5.89
CA TYR A 58 -9.64 2.12 -5.79
C TYR A 58 -9.63 0.61 -5.60
N VAL A 59 -8.72 -0.07 -6.31
CA VAL A 59 -8.56 -1.52 -6.26
C VAL A 59 -7.09 -1.83 -5.99
N GLU A 60 -6.81 -2.54 -4.89
CA GLU A 60 -5.47 -3.02 -4.53
C GLU A 60 -5.47 -4.56 -4.56
N PRO A 61 -5.12 -5.17 -5.71
CA PRO A 61 -5.23 -6.61 -5.89
C PRO A 61 -4.12 -7.43 -5.23
N PHE A 62 -3.02 -6.76 -4.83
CA PHE A 62 -1.85 -7.34 -4.16
C PHE A 62 -1.56 -6.52 -2.90
N ALA A 63 -2.41 -6.68 -1.89
CA ALA A 63 -2.41 -5.83 -0.71
C ALA A 63 -1.10 -5.89 0.07
N GLY A 64 -0.63 -7.09 0.42
CA GLY A 64 0.40 -7.29 1.44
C GLY A 64 0.05 -6.56 2.74
N SER A 65 0.61 -5.36 2.92
CA SER A 65 0.29 -4.49 4.06
C SER A 65 -0.67 -3.32 3.74
N ALA A 66 -1.26 -3.30 2.54
CA ALA A 66 -2.17 -2.27 2.00
C ALA A 66 -1.63 -0.85 2.16
N ALA A 67 -0.32 -0.68 1.98
CA ALA A 67 0.36 0.54 2.34
C ALA A 67 -0.14 1.74 1.52
N VAL A 68 -0.49 1.52 0.24
CA VAL A 68 -0.98 2.59 -0.65
C VAL A 68 -2.43 2.93 -0.32
N LEU A 69 -3.29 1.92 -0.09
CA LEU A 69 -4.67 2.12 0.39
C LEU A 69 -4.72 3.06 1.59
N PHE A 70 -3.90 2.82 2.62
CA PHE A 70 -3.91 3.63 3.84
C PHE A 70 -3.20 4.97 3.71
N ALA A 71 -2.40 5.18 2.65
CA ALA A 71 -1.69 6.43 2.43
C ALA A 71 -2.43 7.40 1.50
N LYS A 72 -3.40 6.92 0.70
CA LYS A 72 -4.22 7.78 -0.15
C LYS A 72 -5.39 8.37 0.62
N GLU A 73 -5.97 9.43 0.05
CA GLU A 73 -7.28 9.91 0.49
C GLU A 73 -8.35 8.83 0.28
N PRO A 74 -9.29 8.64 1.23
CA PRO A 74 -10.39 7.68 1.08
C PRO A 74 -11.19 7.91 -0.20
N SER A 75 -11.58 6.83 -0.88
CA SER A 75 -12.45 6.87 -2.06
C SER A 75 -13.81 6.25 -1.77
N SER A 76 -14.84 6.57 -2.57
CA SER A 76 -16.21 6.06 -2.35
C SER A 76 -16.29 4.54 -2.31
N VAL A 77 -15.47 3.87 -3.12
CA VAL A 77 -15.34 2.41 -3.13
C VAL A 77 -13.86 2.04 -3.05
N GLU A 78 -13.54 1.08 -2.19
CA GLU A 78 -12.20 0.53 -2.01
C GLU A 78 -12.30 -1.00 -1.98
N VAL A 79 -11.53 -1.65 -2.85
CA VAL A 79 -11.47 -3.11 -2.96
C VAL A 79 -10.05 -3.54 -2.67
N ILE A 80 -9.91 -4.50 -1.77
CA ILE A 80 -8.62 -5.09 -1.39
C ILE A 80 -8.66 -6.59 -1.69
N ASN A 81 -7.57 -7.10 -2.22
CA ASN A 81 -7.35 -8.53 -2.41
C ASN A 81 -5.88 -8.87 -2.19
N ASP A 82 -5.60 -10.13 -1.93
CA ASP A 82 -4.27 -10.70 -2.02
C ASP A 82 -4.34 -12.11 -2.61
N GLY A 83 -3.22 -12.62 -3.13
CA GLY A 83 -3.10 -14.01 -3.53
C GLY A 83 -3.00 -14.94 -2.32
N ASP A 84 -2.51 -14.42 -1.19
CA ASP A 84 -2.55 -15.10 0.09
C ASP A 84 -3.92 -14.89 0.78
N PRO A 85 -4.73 -15.95 0.96
CA PRO A 85 -6.05 -15.83 1.57
C PRO A 85 -5.99 -15.34 3.01
N GLU A 86 -4.93 -15.63 3.77
CA GLU A 86 -4.82 -15.19 5.17
C GLU A 86 -4.72 -13.66 5.26
N ILE A 87 -4.08 -13.02 4.28
CA ILE A 87 -3.98 -11.56 4.22
C ILE A 87 -5.35 -10.94 3.95
N ALA A 88 -6.08 -11.48 2.96
CA ALA A 88 -7.42 -11.00 2.62
C ALA A 88 -8.40 -11.20 3.81
N GLU A 89 -8.34 -12.35 4.48
CA GLU A 89 -9.14 -12.65 5.67
C GLU A 89 -8.79 -11.74 6.85
N ALA A 90 -7.50 -11.46 7.08
CA ALA A 90 -7.08 -10.54 8.13
C ALA A 90 -7.68 -9.14 7.94
N TYR A 91 -7.69 -8.61 6.72
CA TYR A 91 -8.36 -7.33 6.43
C TYR A 91 -9.88 -7.39 6.61
N ALA A 92 -10.51 -8.51 6.22
CA ALA A 92 -11.94 -8.71 6.44
C ALA A 92 -12.29 -8.75 7.94
N LEU A 93 -11.43 -9.34 8.78
CA LEU A 93 -11.57 -9.36 10.23
C LEU A 93 -11.40 -7.96 10.81
N VAL A 94 -10.34 -7.23 10.43
CA VAL A 94 -10.10 -5.85 10.86
C VAL A 94 -11.30 -4.95 10.53
N LYS A 95 -11.89 -5.08 9.33
CA LYS A 95 -13.07 -4.32 8.91
C LYS A 95 -14.31 -4.58 9.79
N LYS A 96 -14.46 -5.79 10.33
CA LYS A 96 -15.59 -6.20 11.18
C LYS A 96 -15.30 -6.01 12.67
N LEU A 97 -14.12 -5.51 13.03
CA LEU A 97 -13.66 -5.48 14.42
C LEU A 97 -14.46 -4.46 15.23
N SER A 98 -15.16 -4.93 16.27
CA SER A 98 -15.85 -4.06 17.21
C SER A 98 -14.87 -3.47 18.23
N PRO A 99 -15.20 -2.35 18.90
CA PRO A 99 -14.39 -1.82 20.00
C PRO A 99 -14.10 -2.85 21.10
N GLN A 100 -15.07 -3.72 21.39
CA GLN A 100 -14.93 -4.81 22.35
C GLN A 100 -13.95 -5.89 21.84
N GLY A 101 -14.09 -6.30 20.58
CA GLY A 101 -13.16 -7.25 19.95
C GLY A 101 -11.74 -6.70 19.91
N PHE A 102 -11.57 -5.42 19.60
CA PHE A 102 -10.26 -4.76 19.65
C PHE A 102 -9.68 -4.74 21.08
N ALA A 103 -10.50 -4.46 22.09
CA ALA A 103 -10.07 -4.50 23.49
C ALA A 103 -9.67 -5.92 23.94
N GLN A 104 -10.33 -6.97 23.42
CA GLN A 104 -9.94 -8.36 23.65
C GLN A 104 -8.60 -8.69 22.97
N LEU A 105 -8.44 -8.31 21.69
CA LEU A 105 -7.19 -8.50 20.97
C LEU A 105 -6.00 -7.88 21.72
N LYS A 106 -6.14 -6.67 22.28
CA LYS A 106 -5.07 -6.04 23.07
C LYS A 106 -4.60 -6.84 24.29
N LYS A 107 -5.44 -7.74 24.83
CA LYS A 107 -5.12 -8.57 26.00
C LYS A 107 -4.39 -9.85 25.62
N LEU A 108 -4.35 -10.22 24.34
CA LEU A 108 -3.67 -11.43 23.91
C LEU A 108 -2.15 -11.26 24.08
N PRO A 109 -1.43 -12.32 24.50
CA PRO A 109 0.02 -12.30 24.52
C PRO A 109 0.51 -12.35 23.07
N TRP A 110 0.70 -11.19 22.45
CA TRP A 110 1.31 -11.02 21.13
C TRP A 110 2.82 -11.30 21.16
N VAL A 111 3.19 -12.45 21.72
CA VAL A 111 4.57 -12.91 21.86
C VAL A 111 4.70 -14.17 21.03
N GLY A 112 5.59 -14.13 20.04
CA GLY A 112 5.92 -15.33 19.28
C GLY A 112 6.51 -16.38 20.22
N ASN A 113 5.85 -17.54 20.34
CA ASN A 113 6.35 -18.68 21.10
C ASN A 113 6.84 -19.75 20.11
N ARG A 114 8.07 -20.25 20.32
CA ARG A 114 8.66 -21.34 19.52
C ARG A 114 7.77 -22.58 19.47
N ASP A 115 7.10 -22.94 20.56
CA ASP A 115 6.24 -24.12 20.62
C ASP A 115 4.91 -23.92 19.88
N THR A 116 4.49 -22.66 19.71
CA THR A 116 3.31 -22.31 18.91
C THR A 116 3.68 -22.22 17.42
N LEU A 117 4.85 -21.69 17.10
CA LEU A 117 5.35 -21.59 15.73
C LEU A 117 5.56 -22.97 15.08
N LYS A 118 5.99 -23.98 15.84
CA LYS A 118 6.20 -25.36 15.34
C LYS A 118 4.89 -26.13 15.09
N LYS A 119 3.74 -25.60 15.52
CA LYS A 119 2.42 -26.22 15.37
C LYS A 119 1.62 -25.65 14.19
N LEU A 120 2.12 -24.58 13.58
CA LEU A 120 1.66 -24.04 12.31
C LEU A 120 2.45 -24.75 11.19
#